data_AF-A0A952KTC2-F1
#
_entry.id   AF-A0A952KTC2-F1
#
_cell.length_a   1.000
_cell.length_b   1.000
_cell.length_c   1.000
_cell.angle_alpha   90.00
_cell.angle_beta   90.00
_cell.angle_gamma   90.00
#
_symmetry.space_group_name_H-M   'P 1'
#
loop_
_entity.id
_entity.type
_entity.pdbx_description
1 polymer ?
#
loop_
_entity_poly.entity_id
_entity_poly.type
_entity_poly.pdbx_seq_one_letter_code
_entity_poly.pdbx_strand_id
1 'polypeptide(L)'
;MIAEAAHGRVLATFPPSAVTLTVDEPVGSARNRWRATVRRAVPREAVVRVHLHRTADTGAELYADVTRGAATELGLEAGRVVWASVKATEVTAFGAATRDAR
;
A
#
# COMPACT_ATOMS: atom_id res chain seq x y z
N MET A 1 -6.71 -23.78 -4.97
CA MET A 1 -6.57 -22.94 -6.18
C MET A 1 -5.34 -22.07 -5.97
N ILE A 2 -4.20 -22.50 -6.49
CA ILE A 2 -2.94 -21.76 -6.40
C ILE A 2 -2.97 -20.69 -7.50
N ALA A 3 -2.84 -19.42 -7.12
CA ALA A 3 -2.68 -18.35 -8.11
C ALA A 3 -1.41 -18.65 -8.90
N GLU A 4 -1.56 -18.87 -10.21
CA GLU A 4 -0.44 -19.07 -11.12
C GLU A 4 0.47 -17.85 -11.05
N ALA A 5 1.79 -18.08 -10.92
CA ALA A 5 2.76 -17.00 -10.93
C ALA A 5 2.69 -16.31 -12.30
N ALA A 6 2.11 -15.10 -12.34
CA ALA A 6 2.09 -14.30 -13.54
C ALA A 6 3.53 -13.80 -13.82
N HIS A 7 4.07 -14.18 -14.98
CA HIS A 7 5.39 -13.76 -15.43
C HIS A 7 5.25 -12.57 -16.39
N GLY A 8 6.13 -11.56 -16.26
CA GLY A 8 6.11 -10.34 -17.08
C GLY A 8 5.53 -9.12 -16.34
N ARG A 9 5.20 -8.06 -17.08
CA ARG A 9 4.56 -6.88 -16.49
C ARG A 9 3.13 -7.22 -16.09
N VAL A 10 2.82 -7.05 -14.80
CA VAL A 10 1.51 -7.31 -14.23
C VAL A 10 0.98 -6.06 -13.56
N LEU A 11 -0.33 -5.87 -13.60
CA LEU A 11 -1.00 -4.86 -12.78
C LEU A 11 -1.38 -5.51 -11.45
N ALA A 12 -0.90 -4.98 -10.33
CA ALA A 12 -1.26 -5.43 -9.00
C ALA A 12 -2.17 -4.40 -8.33
N THR A 13 -3.30 -4.84 -7.79
CA THR A 13 -4.27 -3.97 -7.10
C THR A 13 -4.64 -4.53 -5.74
N PHE A 14 -4.90 -3.66 -4.79
CA PHE A 14 -5.43 -3.96 -3.46
C PHE A 14 -6.18 -2.73 -2.93
N PRO A 15 -7.18 -2.90 -2.04
CA PRO A 15 -7.89 -1.77 -1.47
C PRO A 15 -7.02 -1.04 -0.43
N PRO A 16 -7.24 0.27 -0.18
CA PRO A 16 -6.52 1.01 0.86
C PRO A 16 -6.67 0.41 2.26
N SER A 17 -7.81 -0.23 2.55
CA SER A 17 -8.07 -0.91 3.82
C SER A 17 -7.22 -2.16 4.05
N ALA A 18 -6.60 -2.73 3.00
CA ALA A 18 -5.68 -3.86 3.11
C ALA A 18 -4.25 -3.43 3.50
N VAL A 19 -3.97 -2.12 3.54
CA VAL A 19 -2.65 -1.58 3.86
C VAL A 19 -2.52 -1.36 5.36
N THR A 20 -1.56 -2.04 5.96
CA THR A 20 -1.17 -1.82 7.36
C THR A 20 0.00 -0.85 7.43
N LEU A 21 -0.05 0.11 8.35
CA LEU A 21 1.03 1.06 8.62
C LEU A 21 1.71 0.78 9.97
N THR A 22 3.05 0.74 9.96
CA THR A 22 3.88 0.60 11.17
C THR A 22 5.01 1.61 11.16
N VAL A 23 5.56 1.93 12.34
CA VAL A 23 6.74 2.81 12.46
C VAL A 23 8.01 2.05 12.04
N ASP A 24 8.16 0.83 12.55
CA ASP A 24 9.28 -0.06 12.25
C ASP A 24 8.98 -1.00 11.09
N GLU A 25 10.02 -1.62 10.54
CA GLU A 25 9.85 -2.59 9.46
C GLU A 25 8.96 -3.76 9.93
N PRO A 26 7.88 -4.07 9.22
CA PRO A 26 6.92 -5.06 9.66
C PRO A 26 7.54 -6.45 9.64
N VAL A 27 7.40 -7.15 10.76
CA VAL A 27 7.71 -8.57 10.92
C VAL A 27 6.42 -9.36 10.75
N GLY A 28 6.45 -10.44 9.97
CA GLY A 28 5.30 -11.36 9.84
C GLY A 28 5.10 -11.96 8.46
N SER A 29 3.86 -12.32 8.17
CA SER A 29 3.49 -13.02 6.93
C SER A 29 3.17 -12.08 5.76
N ALA A 30 3.16 -10.76 5.96
CA ALA A 30 3.06 -9.82 4.85
C ALA A 30 4.27 -9.98 3.92
N ARG A 31 4.02 -10.08 2.62
CA ARG A 31 5.08 -10.29 1.61
C ARG A 31 5.35 -9.03 0.79
N ASN A 32 4.42 -8.09 0.80
CA ASN A 32 4.60 -6.79 0.17
C ASN A 32 4.82 -5.77 1.28
N ARG A 33 6.00 -5.15 1.30
CA ARG A 33 6.37 -4.14 2.30
C ARG A 33 7.20 -3.05 1.67
N TRP A 34 6.93 -1.82 2.05
CA TRP A 34 7.60 -0.65 1.49
C TRP A 34 7.79 0.41 2.56
N ARG A 35 8.99 1.01 2.58
CA ARG A 35 9.20 2.26 3.27
C ARG A 35 8.54 3.39 2.47
N ALA A 36 7.75 4.22 3.14
CA ALA A 36 6.99 5.28 2.50
C ALA A 36 6.93 6.53 3.38
N THR A 37 6.70 7.67 2.75
CA THR A 37 6.53 8.97 3.42
C THR A 37 5.08 9.41 3.30
N VAL A 38 4.46 9.76 4.42
CA VAL A 38 3.13 10.37 4.45
C VAL A 38 3.19 11.71 3.72
N ARG A 39 2.35 11.87 2.70
CA ARG A 39 2.17 13.13 1.99
C ARG A 39 1.05 13.95 2.62
N ARG A 40 -0.03 13.26 2.98
CA ARG A 40 -1.19 13.87 3.64
C ARG A 40 -2.03 12.78 4.32
N ALA A 41 -2.65 13.13 5.44
CA ALA A 41 -3.73 12.37 6.05
C ALA A 41 -5.04 13.16 5.90
N VAL A 42 -6.10 12.50 5.42
CA VAL A 42 -7.40 13.11 5.15
C VAL A 42 -8.46 12.37 5.97
N PRO A 43 -9.02 12.99 7.01
CA PRO A 43 -10.15 12.43 7.73
C PRO A 43 -11.34 12.18 6.79
N ARG A 44 -11.96 11.01 6.94
CA ARG A 44 -13.24 10.62 6.35
C ARG A 44 -14.21 10.28 7.48
N GLU A 45 -15.42 9.83 7.14
CA GLU A 45 -16.47 9.53 8.14
C GLU A 45 -15.96 8.51 9.18
N ALA A 46 -15.54 7.32 8.75
CA ALA A 46 -15.12 6.24 9.65
C ALA A 46 -13.59 6.05 9.79
N VAL A 47 -12.81 6.58 8.83
CA VAL A 47 -11.36 6.32 8.73
C VAL A 47 -10.59 7.59 8.44
N VAL A 48 -9.27 7.53 8.52
CA VAL A 48 -8.35 8.51 7.97
C VAL A 48 -7.68 7.89 6.75
N ARG A 49 -7.86 8.52 5.58
CA ARG A 49 -7.17 8.11 4.36
C ARG A 49 -5.80 8.76 4.31
N VAL A 50 -4.76 7.95 4.30
CA VAL A 50 -3.36 8.36 4.30
C VAL A 50 -2.81 8.20 2.89
N HIS A 51 -2.30 9.29 2.32
CA HIS A 51 -1.61 9.29 1.04
C HIS A 51 -0.11 9.15 1.29
N LEU A 52 0.50 8.16 0.65
CA LEU A 52 1.89 7.80 0.89
C LEU A 52 2.67 7.79 -0.42
N HIS A 53 3.89 8.28 -0.35
CA HIS A 53 4.87 8.22 -1.43
C HIS A 53 5.93 7.15 -1.10
N ARG A 54 6.07 6.12 -1.94
CA ARG A 54 7.07 5.07 -1.74
C ARG A 54 8.48 5.64 -1.92
N THR A 55 9.39 5.30 -1.01
CA THR A 55 10.74 5.87 -1.01
C THR A 55 11.66 5.24 -2.06
N ALA A 56 11.50 3.95 -2.35
CA ALA A 56 12.41 3.20 -3.21
C ALA A 56 12.10 3.34 -4.71
N ASP A 57 10.84 3.56 -5.08
CA ASP A 57 10.40 3.68 -6.47
C ASP A 57 9.94 5.12 -6.69
N THR A 58 10.67 5.88 -7.50
CA THR A 58 10.42 7.30 -7.79
C THR A 58 9.09 7.49 -8.52
N GLY A 59 8.00 7.54 -7.76
CA GLY A 59 6.68 7.95 -8.24
C GLY A 59 5.53 7.02 -7.93
N ALA A 60 5.75 5.88 -7.26
CA ALA A 60 4.65 5.00 -6.88
C ALA A 60 3.94 5.52 -5.62
N GLU A 61 2.72 6.00 -5.80
CA GLU A 61 1.83 6.40 -4.71
C GLU A 61 1.00 5.22 -4.20
N LEU A 62 0.68 5.22 -2.91
CA LEU A 62 -0.29 4.30 -2.34
C LEU A 62 -1.20 5.03 -1.35
N TYR A 63 -2.33 4.40 -1.06
CA TYR A 63 -3.28 4.87 -0.06
C TYR A 63 -3.47 3.80 1.01
N ALA A 64 -3.62 4.24 2.25
CA ALA A 64 -4.02 3.39 3.37
C ALA A 64 -5.22 4.01 4.08
N ASP A 65 -6.20 3.20 4.42
CA ASP A 65 -7.30 3.63 5.29
C ASP A 65 -7.06 3.07 6.69
N VAL A 66 -6.88 3.95 7.67
CA VAL A 66 -6.61 3.58 9.07
C VAL A 66 -7.66 4.18 9.99
N THR A 67 -7.79 3.64 11.21
CA THR A 67 -8.66 4.26 12.21
C THR A 67 -8.11 5.62 12.64
N ARG A 68 -8.99 6.50 13.15
CA ARG A 68 -8.56 7.79 13.70
C ARG A 68 -7.58 7.62 14.86
N GLY A 69 -7.81 6.63 15.73
CA GLY A 69 -6.90 6.29 16.83
C GLY A 69 -5.50 5.93 16.34
N ALA A 70 -5.41 5.02 15.36
CA ALA A 70 -4.12 4.64 14.78
C ALA A 70 -3.42 5.81 14.09
N ALA A 71 -4.16 6.69 13.39
CA ALA A 71 -3.57 7.88 12.79
C ALA A 71 -2.92 8.82 13.82
N THR A 72 -3.58 9.01 14.97
CA THR A 72 -3.07 9.80 16.08
C THR A 72 -1.88 9.12 16.77
N GLU A 73 -2.02 7.84 17.14
CA GLU A 73 -0.96 7.07 17.83
C GLU A 73 0.33 6.99 17.01
N LEU A 74 0.19 6.77 15.69
CA LEU A 74 1.32 6.69 14.78
C LEU A 74 1.82 8.08 14.32
N GLY A 75 1.15 9.18 14.69
CA GLY A 75 1.50 10.54 14.29
C GLY A 75 1.58 10.70 12.77
N LEU A 76 0.52 10.28 12.06
CA LEU A 76 0.47 10.25 10.59
C LEU A 76 0.25 11.65 10.01
N GLU A 77 1.34 12.41 9.95
CA GLU A 77 1.39 13.76 9.40
C GLU A 77 2.32 13.84 8.19
N ALA A 78 2.19 14.90 7.40
CA ALA A 78 3.04 15.09 6.22
C ALA A 78 4.54 15.04 6.60
N GLY A 79 5.33 14.30 5.84
CA GLY A 79 6.75 14.07 6.10
C GLY A 79 7.06 12.90 7.03
N ARG A 80 6.07 12.35 7.75
CA ARG A 80 6.28 11.16 8.59
C ARG A 80 6.67 9.95 7.73
N VAL A 81 7.76 9.30 8.10
CA VAL A 81 8.17 8.03 7.48
C VAL A 81 7.53 6.87 8.23
N VAL A 82 6.96 5.95 7.46
CA VAL A 82 6.31 4.73 7.93
C VAL A 82 6.66 3.56 7.02
N TRP A 83 6.34 2.36 7.47
CA TRP A 83 6.28 1.17 6.64
C TRP A 83 4.83 0.86 6.28
N ALA A 84 4.58 0.67 5.00
CA ALA A 84 3.34 0.14 4.48
C ALA A 84 3.52 -1.35 4.18
N SER A 85 2.54 -2.18 4.56
CA SER A 85 2.57 -3.60 4.25
C SER A 85 1.20 -4.13 3.83
N VAL A 86 1.22 -5.12 2.94
CA VAL A 86 0.04 -5.80 2.41
C VAL A 86 0.34 -7.30 2.34
N LYS A 87 -0.58 -8.13 2.83
CA LYS A 87 -0.50 -9.59 2.65
C LYS A 87 -0.64 -9.93 1.17
N ALA A 88 0.14 -10.87 0.67
CA ALA A 88 0.05 -11.29 -0.74
C ALA A 88 -1.37 -11.75 -1.12
N THR A 89 -2.10 -12.35 -0.17
CA THR A 89 -3.48 -12.81 -0.36
C THR A 89 -4.51 -11.70 -0.57
N GLU A 90 -4.18 -10.44 -0.23
CA GLU A 90 -5.02 -9.27 -0.47
C GLU A 90 -4.72 -8.59 -1.82
N VAL A 91 -3.69 -9.06 -2.54
CA VAL A 91 -3.27 -8.51 -3.82
C VAL A 91 -3.89 -9.33 -4.95
N THR A 92 -4.63 -8.64 -5.82
CA THR A 92 -5.07 -9.20 -7.09
C THR A 92 -4.10 -8.77 -8.18
N ALA A 93 -3.54 -9.75 -8.90
CA ALA A 93 -2.67 -9.51 -10.04
C ALA A 93 -3.43 -9.79 -11.34
N PHE A 94 -3.33 -8.86 -12.28
CA PHE A 94 -3.82 -9.01 -13.63
C PHE A 94 -2.62 -9.12 -14.57
N GLY A 95 -2.58 -10.20 -15.36
CA GLY A 95 -1.64 -10.29 -16.47
C GLY A 95 -1.89 -9.15 -17.45
N ALA A 96 -0.82 -8.54 -17.98
CA ALA A 96 -1.00 -7.58 -19.06
C ALA A 96 -1.66 -8.29 -20.24
N ALA A 97 -2.87 -7.87 -20.63
CA ALA A 97 -3.33 -8.14 -21.98
C ALA A 97 -2.32 -7.47 -22.91
N THR A 98 -1.72 -8.24 -23.81
CA THR A 98 -0.93 -7.70 -24.92
C THR A 98 -1.82 -6.67 -25.61
N ARG A 99 -1.53 -5.38 -25.45
CA ARG A 99 -2.10 -4.39 -26.35
C ARG A 99 -1.35 -4.59 -27.66
N ASP A 100 -1.94 -5.36 -28.58
CA ASP A 100 -1.52 -5.34 -29.97
C ASP A 100 -1.69 -3.90 -30.46
N ALA A 101 -0.56 -3.21 -30.58
CA ALA A 101 -0.47 -1.93 -31.26
C ALA A 101 -0.58 -2.23 -32.76
N ARG A 102 -1.64 -1.69 -33.37
CA ARG A 102 -1.93 -1.70 -34.80
C ARG A 102 -0.89 -0.92 -35.60
#